data_AF-A0A7W2R3V6-F1
#
_entry.id   AF-A0A7W2R3V6-F1
#
_cell.length_a   1.000
_cell.length_b   1.000
_cell.length_c   1.000
_cell.angle_alpha   90.00
_cell.angle_beta   90.00
_cell.angle_gamma   90.00
#
_symmetry.space_group_name_H-M   'P 1'
#
loop_
_entity.id
_entity.type
_entity.pdbx_description
1 polymer ?
#
loop_
_entity_poly.entity_id
_entity_poly.type
_entity_poly.pdbx_seq_one_letter_code
_entity_poly.pdbx_strand_id
1 'polypeptide(L)' 'MKITFNENEKSIEIQDGLKTQFILLKISLVFVLANSVLFPVFILDKKQFEWMGFIWILLGLFIIVLIAYQLLKKNSI' A
#
# COMPACT_ATOMS: atom_id res chain seq x y z
N MET A 1 7.32 22.06 2.10
CA MET A 1 6.48 22.16 3.31
C MET A 1 5.98 23.59 3.42
N LYS A 2 4.66 23.81 3.38
CA LYS A 2 4.01 25.10 3.65
C LYS A 2 3.24 24.95 4.94
N ILE A 3 3.38 25.93 5.83
CA ILE A 3 2.71 25.95 7.13
C ILE A 3 1.81 27.17 7.12
N THR A 4 0.52 26.95 7.27
CA THR A 4 -0.50 28.00 7.20
C THR A 4 -1.33 27.94 8.48
N PHE A 5 -1.51 29.06 9.15
CA PHE A 5 -2.37 29.13 10.33
C PHE A 5 -3.80 29.38 9.87
N ASN A 6 -4.71 28.47 10.21
CA ASN A 6 -6.14 28.64 9.99
C ASN A 6 -6.74 29.34 11.22
N GLU A 7 -7.03 30.63 11.07
CA GLU A 7 -7.55 31.47 12.16
C GLU A 7 -8.94 31.03 12.65
N ASN A 8 -9.77 30.47 11.77
CA ASN A 8 -11.14 30.05 12.11
C ASN A 8 -11.15 28.79 12.97
N GLU A 9 -10.29 27.82 12.64
CA GLU A 9 -10.19 26.56 13.35
C GLU A 9 -9.13 26.58 14.47
N LYS A 10 -8.39 27.69 14.60
CA LYS A 10 -7.19 27.82 15.44
C LYS A 10 -6.23 26.64 15.24
N SER A 11 -6.11 26.18 13.99
CA SER A 11 -5.33 25.01 13.61
C SER A 11 -4.15 25.39 12.72
N ILE A 12 -3.08 24.59 12.76
CA ILE A 12 -1.94 24.76 11.87
C ILE A 12 -2.08 23.73 10.76
N GLU A 13 -2.34 24.19 9.53
CA GLU A 13 -2.30 23.34 8.36
C GLU A 13 -0.87 23.21 7.85
N ILE A 14 -0.37 21.97 7.82
CA ILE A 14 0.93 21.63 7.24
C ILE A 14 0.69 20.95 5.90
N GLN A 15 1.00 21.67 4.82
CA GLN A 15 1.04 21.13 3.46
C GLN A 15 2.47 20.72 3.11
N ASP A 16 2.82 19.47 3.42
CA ASP A 16 4.14 18.88 3.17
C ASP A 16 4.17 17.94 1.95
N GLY A 17 3.02 17.66 1.34
CA GLY A 17 2.87 16.70 0.24
C GLY A 17 2.84 15.24 0.70
N LEU A 18 3.04 14.97 1.99
CA LEU A 18 3.09 13.63 2.58
C LEU A 18 1.73 12.94 2.46
N LYS A 19 0.63 13.70 2.55
CA LYS A 19 -0.73 13.19 2.32
C LYS A 19 -0.89 12.58 0.92
N THR A 20 -0.39 13.25 -0.12
CA THR A 20 -0.44 12.77 -1.51
C THR A 20 0.45 11.54 -1.69
N GLN A 21 1.66 11.55 -1.13
CA GLN A 21 2.55 10.39 -1.15
C GLN A 21 1.95 9.18 -0.47
N PHE A 22 1.26 9.39 0.66
CA PHE A 22 0.58 8.32 1.39
C PHE A 22 -0.59 7.71 0.61
N ILE A 23 -1.35 8.54 -0.12
CA ILE A 23 -2.40 8.06 -1.04
C ILE A 23 -1.79 7.24 -2.18
N LEU A 24 -0.72 7.72 -2.80
CA LEU A 24 -0.01 6.99 -3.86
C LEU A 24 0.49 5.63 -3.35
N LEU A 25 1.07 5.59 -2.16
CA LEU A 25 1.59 4.36 -1.54
C LEU A 25 0.48 3.34 -1.29
N LYS A 26 -0.71 3.78 -0.85
CA LYS A 26 -1.89 2.91 -0.71
C LYS A 26 -2.34 2.32 -2.03
N ILE A 27 -2.41 3.14 -3.08
CA ILE A 27 -2.78 2.69 -4.43
C ILE A 27 -1.75 1.66 -4.93
N SER A 28 -0.46 1.94 -4.76
CA SER A 28 0.62 1.02 -5.12
C SER A 28 0.51 -0.32 -4.39
N LEU A 29 0.17 -0.35 -3.10
CA LEU A 29 -0.02 -1.60 -2.36
C LEU A 29 -1.13 -2.47 -2.96
N VAL A 30 -2.24 -1.86 -3.38
CA VAL A 30 -3.34 -2.59 -4.04
C VAL A 30 -2.89 -3.15 -5.39
N PHE A 31 -2.15 -2.38 -6.18
CA PHE A 31 -1.59 -2.86 -7.44
C PHE A 31 -0.61 -4.02 -7.24
N VAL A 32 0.28 -3.93 -6.25
CA VAL A 32 1.22 -5.02 -5.94
C VAL A 32 0.46 -6.28 -5.50
N LEU A 33 -0.59 -6.13 -4.69
CA LEU A 33 -1.42 -7.26 -4.27
C LEU A 33 -2.10 -7.92 -5.48
N ALA A 34 -2.72 -7.14 -6.36
CA ALA A 34 -3.32 -7.66 -7.58
C ALA A 34 -2.28 -8.37 -8.46
N ASN A 35 -1.11 -7.77 -8.64
CA ASN A 35 -0.04 -8.35 -9.44
C ASN A 35 0.52 -9.64 -8.83
N SER A 36 0.53 -9.75 -7.51
CA SER A 36 0.97 -10.97 -6.81
C SER A 36 0.07 -12.18 -7.06
N VAL A 37 -1.15 -11.97 -7.54
CA VAL A 37 -2.06 -13.03 -7.97
C VAL A 37 -2.02 -13.15 -9.50
N LEU A 38 -2.14 -12.04 -10.21
CA LEU A 38 -2.27 -12.06 -11.67
C LEU A 38 -1.02 -12.63 -12.34
N PHE A 39 0.17 -12.22 -11.90
CA PHE A 39 1.41 -12.67 -12.52
C PHE A 39 1.62 -14.19 -12.42
N PRO A 40 1.58 -14.82 -11.23
CA PRO A 40 1.77 -16.26 -11.15
C PRO A 40 0.63 -17.06 -11.78
N VAL A 41 -0.61 -16.57 -11.78
CA VAL A 41 -1.75 -17.33 -12.31
C VAL A 41 -1.83 -17.28 -13.84
N PHE A 42 -1.55 -16.12 -14.45
CA PHE A 42 -1.80 -15.91 -15.88
C PHE A 42 -0.54 -15.85 -16.74
N ILE A 43 0.64 -15.61 -16.16
CA ILE A 43 1.89 -15.44 -16.92
C ILE A 43 2.89 -16.59 -16.71
N LEU A 44 2.94 -17.19 -15.53
CA LEU A 44 3.91 -18.26 -15.27
C LEU A 44 3.49 -19.60 -15.90
N ASP A 45 4.40 -20.20 -16.66
CA ASP A 45 4.27 -21.58 -17.10
C ASP A 45 4.42 -22.56 -15.91
N LYS A 46 3.86 -23.77 -16.03
CA LYS A 46 3.82 -24.78 -14.95
C LYS A 46 5.16 -25.01 -14.24
N LYS A 47 6.27 -25.06 -14.98
CA LYS A 47 7.61 -25.27 -14.41
C LYS A 47 8.13 -24.05 -13.64
N GLN A 48 7.75 -22.84 -14.06
CA GLN A 48 8.14 -21.60 -13.38
C GLN A 48 7.26 -21.34 -12.15
N PHE A 49 6.03 -21.84 -12.16
CA PHE A 49 5.08 -21.69 -11.04
C PHE A 49 5.61 -22.29 -9.72
N GLU A 50 6.37 -23.38 -9.76
CA GLU A 50 6.85 -24.06 -8.55
C GLU A 50 7.68 -23.14 -7.64
N TRP A 51 8.69 -22.47 -8.19
CA TRP A 51 9.57 -21.59 -7.41
C TRP A 51 9.13 -20.13 -7.45
N MET A 52 8.76 -19.63 -8.62
CA MET A 52 8.41 -18.22 -8.79
C MET A 52 7.02 -17.94 -8.23
N GLY A 53 6.08 -18.88 -8.37
CA GLY A 53 4.74 -18.76 -7.77
C GLY A 53 4.79 -18.68 -6.25
N PHE A 54 5.67 -19.46 -5.61
CA PHE A 54 5.88 -19.40 -4.16
C PHE A 54 6.33 -18.02 -3.68
N ILE A 55 7.27 -17.39 -4.39
CA ILE A 55 7.75 -16.03 -4.08
C ILE A 55 6.60 -15.01 -4.18
N TRP A 56 5.78 -15.11 -5.22
CA TRP A 56 4.64 -14.20 -5.39
C TRP A 56 3.56 -14.40 -4.32
N ILE A 57 3.31 -15.63 -3.87
CA ILE A 57 2.40 -15.91 -2.76
C ILE A 57 2.91 -15.27 -1.46
N LEU A 58 4.20 -15.42 -1.13
CA LEU A 58 4.81 -14.77 0.03
C LEU A 58 4.71 -13.24 -0.06
N LEU A 59 4.94 -12.69 -1.25
CA LEU A 59 4.82 -11.25 -1.49
C LEU A 59 3.38 -10.76 -1.28
N GLY A 60 2.39 -11.51 -1.78
CA GLY A 60 0.98 -11.22 -1.55
C GLY A 60 0.60 -11.26 -0.08
N LEU A 61 1.04 -12.28 0.66
CA LEU A 61 0.85 -12.40 2.11
C LEU A 61 1.46 -11.22 2.87
N PHE A 62 2.68 -10.83 2.53
CA PHE A 62 3.34 -9.69 3.14
C PHE A 62 2.56 -8.39 2.92
N ILE A 63 2.03 -8.17 1.71
CA ILE A 63 1.23 -6.98 1.38
C ILE A 63 -0.10 -6.98 2.14
N ILE A 64 -0.75 -8.14 2.29
CA ILE A 64 -1.98 -8.27 3.11
C ILE A 64 -1.71 -7.84 4.55
N VAL A 65 -0.61 -8.31 5.15
CA VAL A 65 -0.22 -7.91 6.52
C VAL A 65 0.01 -6.40 6.62
N LEU A 66 0.68 -5.78 5.65
CA LEU A 66 0.90 -4.34 5.63
C LEU A 66 -0.41 -3.54 5.52
N ILE A 67 -1.34 -3.98 4.65
CA ILE A 67 -2.64 -3.35 4.50
C ILE A 67 -3.45 -3.50 5.80
N ALA A 68 -3.48 -4.69 6.40
CA ALA A 68 -4.15 -4.94 7.67
C ALA A 68 -3.60 -4.04 8.79
N TYR A 69 -2.28 -3.91 8.89
CA TYR A 69 -1.64 -3.01 9.85
C TYR A 69 -2.04 -1.54 9.64
N GLN A 70 -2.07 -1.06 8.39
CA GLN A 70 -2.50 0.30 8.08
C GLN A 70 -3.97 0.56 8.46
N LEU A 71 -4.85 -0.43 8.23
CA LEU A 71 -6.28 -0.34 8.59
C LEU A 71 -6.48 -0.35 10.10
N LEU A 72 -5.78 -1.22 10.82
CA LEU A 72 -5.85 -1.28 12.29
C LEU A 72 -5.31 -0.01 12.94
N LYS A 73 -4.19 0.53 12.44
CA LYS A 73 -3.62 1.80 12.93
C LYS A 73 -4.57 2.98 12.73
N LYS A 74 -5.35 2.99 11.64
CA LYS A 74 -6.35 4.03 11.38
C LYS A 74 -7.47 4.04 12.44
N ASN A 75 -7.83 2.89 13.00
CA ASN A 75 -8.92 2.77 13.97
C ASN A 75 -8.49 3.00 15.42
N SER A 76 -7.19 3.17 15.68
CA SER A 76 -6.62 3.35 17.03
C SER A 76 -6.27 4.81 17.36
N ILE A 77 -6.69 5.76 16.51
CA ILE A 77 -6.59 7.21 16.67
C ILE A 77 -8.00 7.78 16.53
#